data_AF-A0AAF0PXN2-F1
#
_entry.id   AF-A0AAF0PXN2-F1
#
_cell.length_a   1.000
_cell.length_b   1.000
_cell.length_c   1.000
_cell.angle_alpha   90.00
_cell.angle_beta   90.00
_cell.angle_gamma   90.00
#
_symmetry.space_group_name_H-M   'P 1'
#
loop_
_entity.id
_entity.type
_entity.pdbx_description
1 polymer ?
#
loop_
_entity_poly.entity_id
_entity_poly.type
_entity_poly.pdbx_seq_one_letter_code
_entity_poly.pdbx_strand_id
1 'polypeptide(L)'
;MGTGKKKIEIEKIIKETSRMVTFSKRRKGLFKKAKEFESMTGSRVASIVLSPTGRPYTCGDVDYAIKRHFFNSRCMELLMSDMNSRDFNSNSNGETSGSKSSSIPKRNSLRNWVEGIDVEQCQNLNQLLMLKEQLEGTKEKIASIEDVEAFEALFV
;
A
#
# COMPACT_ATOMS: atom_id res chain seq x y z
N MET A 1 -25.15 34.48 14.24
CA MET A 1 -25.92 33.33 14.76
C MET A 1 -25.66 32.12 13.88
N GLY A 2 -25.16 31.02 14.43
CA GLY A 2 -24.96 29.78 13.67
C GLY A 2 -26.31 29.16 13.33
N THR A 3 -26.58 28.88 12.06
CA THR A 3 -27.75 28.08 11.68
C THR A 3 -27.60 26.69 12.31
N GLY A 4 -28.63 26.21 13.01
CA GLY A 4 -28.61 24.94 13.74
C GLY A 4 -28.40 23.71 12.85
N LYS A 5 -28.43 22.51 13.45
CA LYS A 5 -28.30 21.24 12.72
C LYS A 5 -29.43 21.11 11.68
N LYS A 6 -29.12 21.29 10.40
CA LYS A 6 -30.06 21.03 9.30
C LYS A 6 -29.92 19.58 8.85
N LYS A 7 -31.06 18.95 8.53
CA LYS A 7 -31.07 17.67 7.81
C LYS A 7 -30.45 17.88 6.43
N ILE A 8 -29.63 16.94 5.99
CA ILE A 8 -29.01 16.91 4.67
C ILE A 8 -29.25 15.55 4.03
N GLU A 9 -29.26 15.51 2.70
CA GLU A 9 -29.40 14.28 1.92
C GLU A 9 -28.13 13.42 2.02
N ILE A 10 -28.25 12.11 1.79
CA ILE A 10 -27.14 11.15 1.80
C ILE A 10 -26.57 11.04 0.38
N GLU A 11 -25.93 12.13 -0.03
CA GLU A 11 -25.25 12.26 -1.32
C GLU A 11 -23.86 12.88 -1.15
N LYS A 12 -23.09 12.97 -2.25
CA LYS A 12 -21.75 13.56 -2.22
C LYS A 12 -21.85 15.07 -1.99
N ILE A 13 -21.35 15.54 -0.85
CA ILE A 13 -21.23 16.98 -0.56
C ILE A 13 -20.32 17.62 -1.60
N ILE A 14 -20.88 18.53 -2.40
CA ILE A 14 -20.19 19.17 -3.53
C ILE A 14 -19.08 20.09 -3.03
N LYS A 15 -19.40 20.99 -2.09
CA LYS A 15 -18.45 21.95 -1.51
C LYS A 15 -17.34 21.23 -0.73
N GLU A 16 -16.11 21.36 -1.21
CA GLU A 16 -14.95 20.63 -0.69
C GLU A 16 -14.67 20.89 0.79
N THR A 17 -14.66 22.15 1.22
CA THR A 17 -14.42 22.51 2.64
C THR A 17 -15.47 21.89 3.55
N SER A 18 -16.74 21.95 3.17
CA SER A 18 -17.84 21.28 3.89
C SER A 18 -17.68 19.77 3.89
N ARG A 19 -17.23 19.17 2.78
CA ARG A 19 -16.97 17.73 2.65
C ARG A 19 -15.83 17.28 3.58
N MET A 20 -14.72 18.02 3.63
CA MET A 20 -13.57 17.72 4.49
C MET A 20 -13.89 17.84 5.98
N VAL A 21 -14.62 18.89 6.37
CA VAL A 21 -15.10 19.05 7.75
C VAL A 21 -16.08 17.95 8.13
N THR A 22 -17.01 17.62 7.23
CA THR A 22 -18.00 16.56 7.46
C THR A 22 -17.33 15.19 7.56
N PHE A 23 -16.37 14.89 6.68
CA PHE A 23 -15.55 13.69 6.76
C PHE A 23 -14.88 13.56 8.13
N SER A 24 -14.19 14.61 8.57
CA SER A 24 -13.47 14.60 9.85
C SER A 24 -14.41 14.34 11.03
N LYS A 25 -15.58 15.00 11.06
CA LYS A 25 -16.59 14.83 12.12
C LYS A 25 -17.26 13.46 12.07
N ARG A 26 -17.71 13.01 10.89
CA ARG A 26 -18.39 11.71 10.71
C ARG A 26 -17.46 10.54 10.97
N ARG A 27 -16.21 10.58 10.48
CA ARG A 27 -15.17 9.57 10.77
C ARG A 27 -14.97 9.43 12.28
N LYS A 28 -14.79 10.55 12.99
CA LYS A 28 -14.66 10.54 14.46
C LYS A 28 -15.88 9.94 15.15
N GLY A 29 -17.09 10.30 14.70
CA GLY A 29 -18.34 9.75 15.23
C GLY A 29 -18.48 8.24 14.98
N LEU A 30 -18.13 7.79 13.77
CA LEU A 30 -18.12 6.38 13.38
C LEU A 30 -17.16 5.58 14.26
N PHE A 31 -15.92 6.03 14.43
CA PHE A 31 -14.92 5.35 15.25
C PHE A 31 -15.34 5.27 16.72
N LYS A 32 -15.95 6.34 17.24
CA LYS A 32 -16.51 6.33 18.59
C LYS A 32 -17.60 5.25 18.73
N LYS A 33 -18.51 5.16 17.76
CA LYS A 33 -19.58 4.15 17.76
C LYS A 33 -19.07 2.73 17.60
N ALA A 34 -18.08 2.50 16.75
CA ALA A 34 -17.43 1.20 16.61
C ALA A 34 -16.82 0.73 17.94
N LYS A 35 -16.11 1.61 18.64
CA LYS A 35 -15.52 1.31 19.96
C LYS A 35 -16.57 1.08 21.04
N GLU A 36 -17.64 1.88 21.07
CA GLU A 36 -18.79 1.67 21.97
C GLU A 36 -19.43 0.30 21.72
N PHE A 37 -19.60 -0.08 20.46
CA PHE A 37 -20.20 -1.37 20.08
C PHE A 37 -19.32 -2.56 20.49
N GLU A 38 -18.01 -2.50 20.22
CA GLU A 38 -17.04 -3.49 20.68
C GLU A 38 -17.09 -3.64 22.20
N SER A 39 -17.12 -2.53 22.94
CA SER A 39 -17.23 -2.53 24.40
C SER A 39 -18.55 -3.11 24.92
N MET A 40 -19.66 -2.90 24.22
CA MET A 40 -20.98 -3.40 24.66
C MET A 40 -21.17 -4.90 24.38
N THR A 41 -20.61 -5.38 23.27
CA THR A 41 -20.90 -6.72 22.75
C THR A 41 -19.74 -7.70 22.95
N GLY A 42 -18.53 -7.21 23.25
CA GLY A 42 -17.32 -8.01 23.23
C GLY A 42 -16.91 -8.49 21.83
N SER A 43 -17.57 -8.00 20.77
CA SER A 43 -17.22 -8.33 19.39
C SER A 43 -16.01 -7.53 18.93
N ARG A 44 -15.16 -8.14 18.09
CA ARG A 44 -14.03 -7.43 17.47
C ARG A 44 -14.53 -6.65 16.26
N VAL A 45 -14.35 -5.34 16.27
CA VAL A 45 -14.78 -4.45 15.17
C VAL A 45 -13.56 -3.77 14.56
N ALA A 46 -13.43 -3.86 13.24
CA ALA A 46 -12.43 -3.12 12.48
C ALA A 46 -13.12 -2.19 11.48
N SER A 47 -12.66 -0.95 11.36
CA SER A 47 -13.18 0.03 10.39
C SER A 47 -12.03 0.74 9.67
N ILE A 48 -12.12 0.80 8.35
CA ILE A 48 -11.15 1.45 7.46
C ILE A 48 -11.91 2.49 6.63
N VAL A 49 -11.42 3.73 6.61
CA VAL A 49 -12.01 4.82 5.84
C VAL A 49 -10.93 5.61 5.12
N LEU A 50 -11.11 5.80 3.81
CA LEU A 50 -10.23 6.65 3.00
C LEU A 50 -10.74 8.09 3.00
N SER A 51 -9.85 9.07 3.17
CA SER A 51 -10.20 10.47 2.98
C SER A 51 -10.45 10.79 1.51
N PRO A 52 -11.09 11.93 1.21
CA PRO A 52 -11.16 12.44 -0.17
C PRO A 52 -9.79 12.63 -0.83
N THR A 53 -8.72 12.73 -0.04
CA THR A 53 -7.32 12.81 -0.49
C THR A 53 -6.62 11.45 -0.58
N GLY A 54 -7.34 10.34 -0.43
CA GLY A 54 -6.79 8.98 -0.51
C GLY A 54 -6.05 8.50 0.73
N ARG A 55 -6.02 9.27 1.83
CA ARG A 55 -5.31 8.88 3.05
C ARG A 55 -6.15 7.89 3.87
N PRO A 56 -5.61 6.72 4.25
CA PRO A 56 -6.34 5.76 5.07
C PRO A 56 -6.41 6.19 6.53
N TYR A 57 -7.53 5.86 7.17
CA TYR A 57 -7.75 5.97 8.60
C TYR A 57 -8.39 4.69 9.11
N THR A 58 -7.85 4.17 10.22
CA THR A 58 -8.25 2.88 10.77
C THR A 58 -8.73 3.02 12.22
N CYS A 59 -9.59 2.11 12.65
CA CYS A 59 -10.04 1.95 14.03
C CYS A 59 -10.27 0.47 14.32
N GLY A 60 -9.84 0.01 15.50
CA GLY A 60 -9.87 -1.40 15.89
C GLY A 60 -8.69 -2.21 15.34
N ASP A 61 -8.70 -3.51 15.59
CA ASP A 61 -7.64 -4.44 15.14
C ASP A 61 -7.86 -4.85 13.68
N VAL A 62 -7.40 -3.97 12.78
CA VAL A 62 -7.49 -4.17 11.32
C VAL A 62 -6.62 -5.33 10.87
N ASP A 63 -5.44 -5.52 11.45
CA ASP A 63 -4.53 -6.61 11.08
C ASP A 63 -5.14 -7.97 11.40
N TYR A 64 -5.79 -8.11 12.55
CA TYR A 64 -6.53 -9.32 12.88
C TYR A 64 -7.69 -9.57 11.92
N ALA A 65 -8.46 -8.52 11.58
CA ALA A 65 -9.56 -8.65 10.62
C ALA A 65 -9.05 -9.08 9.24
N ILE A 66 -7.98 -8.45 8.75
CA ILE A 66 -7.36 -8.82 7.47
C ILE A 66 -6.84 -10.26 7.54
N LYS A 67 -6.08 -10.60 8.58
CA LYS A 67 -5.56 -11.97 8.76
C LYS A 67 -6.68 -13.00 8.73
N ARG A 68 -7.74 -12.78 9.51
CA ARG A 68 -8.85 -13.73 9.61
C ARG A 68 -9.59 -13.94 8.29
N HIS A 69 -9.81 -12.88 7.51
CA HIS A 69 -10.61 -12.94 6.29
C HIS A 69 -9.80 -13.26 5.03
N PHE A 70 -8.55 -12.83 4.96
CA PHE A 70 -7.71 -12.96 3.76
C PHE A 70 -6.66 -14.09 3.87
N PHE A 71 -6.25 -14.56 5.06
CA PHE A 71 -5.33 -15.71 5.15
C PHE A 71 -6.03 -17.07 4.97
N ASN A 72 -7.34 -17.18 5.27
CA ASN A 72 -8.10 -18.41 5.02
C ASN A 72 -8.62 -18.54 3.58
N SER A 73 -8.51 -17.46 2.80
CA SER A 73 -8.78 -17.47 1.37
C SER A 73 -7.47 -17.80 0.65
N ARG A 74 -7.51 -18.62 -0.40
CA ARG A 74 -6.42 -19.06 -1.30
C ARG A 74 -5.38 -18.02 -1.79
N CYS A 75 -5.40 -16.77 -1.32
CA CYS A 75 -4.43 -15.73 -1.66
C CYS A 75 -3.03 -15.94 -1.07
N MET A 76 -2.87 -16.74 -0.01
CA MET A 76 -1.55 -16.98 0.58
C MET A 76 -0.65 -17.92 -0.26
N GLU A 77 -1.20 -18.76 -1.15
CA GLU A 77 -0.37 -19.63 -2.00
C GLU A 77 0.49 -18.80 -2.98
N LEU A 78 -0.03 -17.66 -3.46
CA LEU A 78 0.70 -16.74 -4.33
C LEU A 78 1.70 -15.84 -3.57
N LEU A 79 1.50 -15.65 -2.25
CA LEU A 79 2.29 -14.71 -1.45
C LEU A 79 3.39 -15.40 -0.61
N MET A 80 3.28 -16.70 -0.33
CA MET A 80 4.30 -17.43 0.47
C MET A 80 5.42 -18.06 -0.36
N SER A 81 5.25 -18.27 -1.67
CA SER A 81 6.32 -18.79 -2.52
C SER A 81 7.53 -17.86 -2.60
N ASP A 82 7.34 -16.55 -2.42
CA ASP A 82 8.40 -15.55 -2.53
C ASP A 82 9.18 -15.30 -1.24
N MET A 83 8.62 -15.64 -0.07
CA MET A 83 9.26 -15.39 1.23
C MET A 83 10.27 -16.46 1.67
N ASN A 84 10.24 -17.66 1.08
CA ASN A 84 11.11 -18.77 1.47
C ASN A 84 12.47 -18.83 0.73
N SER A 85 12.84 -17.86 -0.12
CA SER A 85 14.15 -17.87 -0.80
C SER A 85 15.29 -17.13 -0.07
N ARG A 86 15.04 -16.59 1.13
CA ARG A 86 16.08 -15.91 1.92
C ARG A 86 16.74 -16.86 2.92
N ASP A 87 17.44 -17.86 2.39
CA ASP A 87 18.51 -18.51 3.16
C ASP A 87 19.77 -17.65 3.07
N PHE A 88 20.08 -17.04 4.21
CA PHE A 88 21.34 -16.41 4.52
C PHE A 88 22.41 -17.50 4.58
N ASN A 89 23.40 -17.48 3.68
CA ASN A 89 24.66 -18.19 3.94
C ASN A 89 25.86 -17.29 3.69
N SER A 90 26.70 -17.21 4.71
CA SER A 90 27.90 -16.39 4.76
C SER A 90 29.06 -17.09 4.05
N ASN A 91 29.84 -16.31 3.30
CA ASN A 91 31.29 -16.39 3.12
C ASN A 91 31.93 -17.70 2.60
N SER A 92 32.53 -17.65 1.41
CA SER A 92 33.89 -18.18 1.17
C SER A 92 34.41 -17.84 -0.24
N ASN A 93 35.70 -17.54 -0.31
CA ASN A 93 36.49 -17.27 -1.52
C ASN A 93 36.67 -18.55 -2.37
N GLY A 94 36.74 -18.40 -3.70
CA GLY A 94 37.13 -19.48 -4.61
C GLY A 94 37.14 -19.02 -6.07
N GLU A 95 38.24 -19.27 -6.75
CA GLU A 95 38.62 -18.72 -8.05
C GLU A 95 38.08 -19.55 -9.25
N THR A 96 38.06 -18.89 -10.42
CA THR A 96 38.08 -19.43 -11.80
C THR A 96 36.94 -20.34 -12.30
N SER A 97 36.28 -19.90 -13.38
CA SER A 97 36.37 -20.47 -14.75
C SER A 97 35.10 -20.14 -15.54
N GLY A 98 35.28 -19.72 -16.79
CA GLY A 98 34.24 -19.09 -17.59
C GLY A 98 33.17 -20.05 -18.10
N SER A 99 32.03 -19.48 -18.49
CA SER A 99 31.22 -19.94 -19.61
C SER A 99 30.27 -18.84 -20.04
N LYS A 100 30.30 -18.52 -21.33
CA LYS A 100 29.35 -17.63 -22.00
C LYS A 100 27.98 -18.28 -22.00
N SER A 101 26.95 -17.59 -21.54
CA SER A 101 25.58 -17.86 -21.97
C SER A 101 24.80 -16.55 -22.05
N SER A 102 24.51 -16.17 -23.29
CA SER A 102 23.50 -15.21 -23.68
C SER A 102 22.15 -15.58 -23.07
N SER A 103 21.61 -14.74 -22.20
CA SER A 103 20.18 -14.77 -21.88
C SER A 103 19.78 -13.42 -21.30
N ILE A 104 18.95 -12.73 -22.08
CA ILE A 104 18.09 -11.58 -21.73
C ILE A 104 17.83 -11.51 -20.21
N PRO A 105 18.09 -10.38 -19.52
CA PRO A 105 17.86 -10.29 -18.09
C PRO A 105 16.38 -10.57 -17.80
N LYS A 106 16.17 -11.63 -17.01
CA LYS A 106 14.86 -12.09 -16.56
C LYS A 106 14.10 -10.93 -15.90
N ARG A 107 12.84 -10.78 -16.33
CA ARG A 107 11.86 -9.80 -15.87
C ARG A 107 11.58 -9.99 -14.37
N ASN A 108 12.40 -9.38 -13.53
CA ASN A 108 12.08 -9.23 -12.11
C ASN A 108 11.16 -7.99 -12.00
N SER A 109 9.89 -8.25 -11.64
CA SER A 109 8.73 -7.35 -11.61
C SER A 109 9.05 -5.94 -11.03
N LEU A 110 8.48 -4.87 -11.62
CA LEU A 110 8.63 -3.50 -11.07
C LEU A 110 8.19 -3.44 -9.61
N ARG A 111 7.22 -4.28 -9.23
CA ARG A 111 6.79 -4.48 -7.85
C ARG A 111 7.95 -4.81 -6.91
N ASN A 112 8.82 -5.75 -7.28
CA ASN A 112 9.96 -6.17 -6.45
C ASN A 112 11.02 -5.06 -6.34
N TRP A 113 11.20 -4.29 -7.41
CA TRP A 113 12.09 -3.13 -7.37
C TRP A 113 11.52 -2.05 -6.44
N VAL A 114 10.23 -1.72 -6.54
CA VAL A 114 9.57 -0.72 -5.67
C VAL A 114 9.56 -1.14 -4.21
N GLU A 115 9.28 -2.41 -3.91
CA GLU A 115 9.31 -2.94 -2.53
C GLU A 115 10.72 -2.98 -1.92
N GLY A 116 11.75 -2.98 -2.76
CA GLY A 116 13.16 -2.91 -2.34
C GLY A 116 13.66 -1.49 -2.08
N ILE A 117 12.88 -0.45 -2.36
CA ILE A 117 13.29 0.94 -2.13
C ILE A 117 13.12 1.28 -0.65
N ASP A 118 14.25 1.39 0.05
CA ASP A 118 14.30 1.91 1.41
C ASP A 118 14.90 3.33 1.42
N VAL A 119 14.03 4.32 1.48
CA VAL A 119 14.43 5.74 1.49
C VAL A 119 15.23 6.10 2.75
N GLU A 120 14.99 5.40 3.86
CA GLU A 120 15.65 5.64 5.14
C GLU A 120 17.11 5.15 5.16
N GLN A 121 17.51 4.30 4.20
CA GLN A 121 18.89 3.85 4.05
C GLN A 121 19.78 4.82 3.27
N CYS A 122 19.23 5.87 2.66
CA CYS A 122 20.04 6.86 1.95
C CYS A 122 20.89 7.68 2.93
N GLN A 123 22.22 7.51 2.88
CA GLN A 123 23.15 8.13 3.81
C GLN A 123 23.55 9.56 3.43
N ASN A 124 23.20 10.02 2.21
CA ASN A 124 23.52 11.36 1.75
C ASN A 124 22.53 11.87 0.68
N LEU A 125 22.59 13.19 0.46
CA LEU A 125 21.71 13.90 -0.48
C LEU A 125 21.86 13.42 -1.93
N ASN A 126 23.07 13.04 -2.36
CA ASN A 126 23.31 12.60 -3.73
C ASN A 126 22.61 11.27 -4.01
N GLN A 127 22.62 10.33 -3.05
CA GLN A 127 21.87 9.08 -3.16
C GLN A 127 20.36 9.32 -3.28
N LEU A 128 19.83 10.26 -2.50
CA LEU A 128 18.42 10.62 -2.55
C LEU A 128 18.03 11.29 -3.88
N LEU A 129 18.89 12.16 -4.42
CA LEU A 129 18.68 12.80 -5.72
C LEU A 129 18.72 11.79 -6.87
N MET A 130 19.64 10.84 -6.83
CA MET A 130 19.73 9.78 -7.84
C MET A 130 18.48 8.87 -7.80
N LEU A 131 18.02 8.53 -6.60
CA LEU A 131 16.78 7.76 -6.43
C LEU A 131 15.55 8.52 -6.93
N LYS A 132 15.47 9.83 -6.68
CA LYS A 132 14.42 10.71 -7.21
C LYS A 132 14.38 10.65 -8.75
N GLU A 133 15.52 10.81 -9.41
CA GLU A 133 15.62 10.82 -10.87
C GLU A 133 15.18 9.48 -11.48
N GLN A 134 15.56 8.37 -10.83
CA GLN A 134 15.12 7.03 -11.25
C GLN A 134 13.61 6.81 -11.11
N LEU A 135 13.01 7.32 -10.02
CA LEU A 135 11.56 7.25 -9.81
C LEU A 135 10.79 8.11 -10.81
N GLU A 136 11.28 9.30 -11.13
CA GLU A 136 10.68 10.19 -12.13
C GLU A 136 10.73 9.53 -13.53
N GLY A 137 11.87 8.99 -13.93
CA GLY A 137 11.99 8.27 -15.21
C GLY A 137 11.12 7.01 -15.28
N THR A 138 10.93 6.30 -14.17
CA THR A 138 10.04 5.12 -14.11
C THR A 138 8.57 5.53 -14.20
N LYS A 139 8.19 6.63 -13.54
CA LYS A 139 6.85 7.22 -13.64
C LYS A 139 6.49 7.61 -15.08
N GLU A 140 7.41 8.24 -15.80
CA GLU A 140 7.19 8.64 -17.21
C GLU A 140 7.05 7.42 -18.13
N LYS A 141 7.87 6.38 -17.91
CA LYS A 141 7.76 5.12 -18.64
C LYS A 141 6.41 4.45 -18.42
N ILE A 142 5.94 4.40 -17.18
CA ILE A 142 4.62 3.86 -16.84
C ILE A 142 3.50 4.70 -17.47
N ALA A 143 3.61 6.03 -17.42
CA ALA A 143 2.62 6.93 -18.01
C ALA A 143 2.54 6.83 -19.54
N SER A 144 3.58 6.30 -20.19
CA SER A 144 3.64 6.10 -21.65
C SER A 144 3.07 4.74 -22.10
N ILE A 145 2.63 3.88 -21.16
CA ILE A 145 2.04 2.59 -21.48
C ILE A 145 0.52 2.78 -21.61
N GLU A 146 0.01 2.59 -22.83
CA GLU A 146 -1.43 2.72 -23.14
C GLU A 146 -2.19 1.40 -22.97
N ASP A 147 -1.48 0.27 -22.91
CA ASP A 147 -2.06 -1.08 -22.81
C ASP A 147 -2.19 -1.52 -21.34
N VAL A 148 -3.43 -1.80 -20.94
CA VAL A 148 -3.79 -2.25 -19.59
C VAL A 148 -3.17 -3.62 -19.27
N GLU A 149 -3.06 -4.53 -20.24
CA GLU A 149 -2.45 -5.85 -20.01
C GLU A 149 -0.94 -5.72 -19.79
N ALA A 150 -0.29 -4.83 -20.53
CA ALA A 150 1.13 -4.53 -20.36
C ALA A 150 1.41 -3.82 -19.03
N PHE A 151 0.49 -2.98 -18.55
CA PHE A 151 0.58 -2.32 -17.25
C PHE A 151 0.43 -3.33 -16.10
N GLU A 152 -0.59 -4.19 -16.14
CA GLU A 152 -0.80 -5.23 -15.12
C GLU A 152 0.37 -6.22 -15.06
N ALA A 153 0.97 -6.56 -16.21
CA ALA A 153 2.13 -7.43 -16.29
C ALA A 153 3.42 -6.86 -15.66
N LEU A 154 3.43 -5.58 -15.23
CA LEU A 154 4.55 -4.99 -14.49
C LEU A 154 4.48 -5.27 -12.98
N PHE A 155 3.32 -5.70 -12.48
CA PHE A 155 3.06 -5.94 -11.06
C PHE A 155 2.83 -7.42 -10.72
N VAL A 156 2.70 -8.28 -11.74
CA VAL A 156 2.78 -9.74 -11.64
C VAL A 156 4.24 -10.19 -11.68
#